data_AF-A0A1F8N4C7-F1
#
_entry.id   AF-A0A1F8N4C7-F1
#
_cell.length_a   1.000
_cell.length_b   1.000
_cell.length_c   1.000
_cell.angle_alpha   90.00
_cell.angle_beta   90.00
_cell.angle_gamma   90.00
#
_symmetry.space_group_name_H-M   'P 1'
#
loop_
_entity.id
_entity.type
_entity.pdbx_description
1 polymer ?
#
loop_
_entity_poly.entity_id
_entity_poly.type
_entity_poly.pdbx_seq_one_letter_code
_entity_poly.pdbx_strand_id
1 'polypeptide(L)' 'MIESYHVKEMAEKIQAIKEAATELKNISGGIQAVDRNVDRILASIKMLEINISDILGIV' A
#
# COMPACT_ATOMS: atom_id res chain seq x y z
N MET A 1 5.71 -7.97 22.83
CA MET A 1 6.74 -7.40 21.94
C MET A 1 6.27 -7.58 20.52
N ILE A 2 6.44 -6.58 19.65
CA ILE A 2 6.23 -6.77 18.21
C ILE A 2 7.48 -7.48 17.68
N GLU A 3 7.34 -8.64 17.06
CA GLU A 3 8.47 -9.32 16.44
C GLU A 3 8.85 -8.62 15.13
N SER A 4 10.13 -8.26 14.98
CA SER A 4 10.62 -7.51 13.81
C SER A 4 10.40 -8.25 12.48
N TYR A 5 10.37 -9.59 12.51
CA TYR A 5 10.08 -10.44 11.35
C TYR A 5 8.69 -10.14 10.78
N HIS A 6 7.66 -10.04 11.62
CA HIS A 6 6.30 -9.73 11.18
C HIS A 6 6.18 -8.33 10.56
N VAL A 7 6.95 -7.36 11.05
CA VAL A 7 6.93 -5.99 10.51
C VAL A 7 7.49 -5.95 9.10
N LYS A 8 8.56 -6.69 8.85
CA LYS A 8 9.15 -6.79 7.50
C LYS A 8 8.20 -7.49 6.52
N GLU A 9 7.58 -8.60 6.92
CA GLU A 9 6.58 -9.28 6.08
C GLU A 9 5.37 -8.38 5.78
N MET A 10 4.93 -7.56 6.74
CA MET A 10 3.88 -6.57 6.52
C MET A 10 4.31 -5.51 5.50
N ALA A 11 5.54 -4.98 5.61
CA ALA A 11 6.07 -4.02 4.64
C ALA A 11 6.10 -4.58 3.22
N GLU A 12 6.58 -5.82 3.05
CA GLU A 12 6.62 -6.51 1.77
C GLU A 12 5.20 -6.72 1.19
N LYS A 13 4.22 -7.10 2.02
CA LYS A 13 2.83 -7.24 1.58
C LYS A 13 2.19 -5.91 1.21
N ILE A 14 2.44 -4.83 1.97
CA ILE A 14 1.94 -3.49 1.66
C ILE A 14 2.46 -3.03 0.29
N GLN A 15 3.75 -3.27 0.02
CA GLN A 15 4.36 -2.95 -1.27
C GLN A 15 3.74 -3.76 -2.41
N ALA A 16 3.51 -5.06 -2.23
CA ALA A 16 2.84 -5.89 -3.24
C ALA A 16 1.41 -5.42 -3.54
N ILE A 17 0.65 -4.99 -2.52
CA ILE A 17 -0.71 -4.45 -2.70
C ILE A 17 -0.66 -3.12 -3.48
N LYS A 18 0.34 -2.28 -3.22
CA LYS A 18 0.55 -1.01 -3.94
C LYS A 18 0.82 -1.24 -5.43
N GLU A 19 1.66 -2.21 -5.75
CA GLU A 19 1.98 -2.60 -7.12
C GLU A 19 0.71 -3.06 -7.84
N ALA A 20 -0.03 -4.00 -7.25
CA ALA A 20 -1.30 -4.49 -7.81
C ALA A 20 -2.34 -3.37 -8.01
N ALA A 21 -2.47 -2.44 -7.04
CA ALA A 21 -3.37 -1.30 -7.17
C ALA A 21 -2.93 -0.36 -8.31
N THR A 22 -1.63 -0.10 -8.44
CA THR A 22 -1.08 0.75 -9.51
C THR A 22 -1.30 0.12 -10.89
N GLU A 23 -1.07 -1.19 -11.01
CA GLU A 23 -1.35 -1.95 -12.24
C GLU A 23 -2.83 -1.89 -12.59
N LEU A 24 -3.73 -2.05 -11.61
CA LEU A 24 -5.18 -1.91 -11.80
C LEU A 24 -5.55 -0.52 -12.35
N LYS A 25 -4.90 0.55 -11.86
CA LYS A 25 -5.10 1.90 -12.41
C LYS A 25 -4.64 2.00 -13.86
N ASN A 26 -3.50 1.41 -14.20
CA ASN A 26 -2.95 1.46 -15.56
C ASN A 26 -3.84 0.74 -16.58
N ILE A 27 -4.53 -0.32 -16.17
CA ILE A 27 -5.46 -1.06 -17.03
C ILE A 27 -6.92 -0.59 -16.91
N SER A 28 -7.20 0.48 -16.15
CA SER A 28 -8.58 0.93 -15.88
C SER A 28 -9.32 1.44 -17.12
N GLY A 29 -8.59 1.77 -18.19
CA GLY A 29 -9.16 2.30 -19.43
C GLY A 29 -9.90 3.64 -19.26
N GLY A 30 -9.62 4.38 -18.18
CA GLY A 30 -10.29 5.66 -17.87
C GLY A 30 -11.68 5.51 -17.25
N ILE A 31 -12.04 4.31 -16.77
CA ILE A 31 -13.28 4.11 -16.01
C ILE A 31 -13.16 4.89 -14.69
N GLN A 32 -13.79 6.07 -14.63
CA GLN A 32 -13.67 6.99 -13.49
C GLN A 32 -13.99 6.34 -12.14
N ALA A 33 -14.95 5.42 -12.11
CA ALA A 33 -15.29 4.69 -10.89
C ALA A 33 -14.12 3.82 -10.41
N VAL A 34 -13.40 3.16 -11.32
CA VAL A 34 -12.21 2.36 -10.99
C VAL A 34 -11.10 3.29 -10.53
N ASP A 35 -10.77 4.34 -11.29
CA ASP A 35 -9.71 5.28 -10.95
C ASP A 35 -9.87 5.87 -9.54
N ARG A 36 -11.08 6.33 -9.21
CA ARG A 36 -11.39 6.91 -7.88
C ARG A 36 -11.34 5.89 -6.75
N ASN A 37 -11.64 4.62 -7.01
CA ASN A 37 -11.51 3.57 -6.01
C ASN A 37 -10.04 3.20 -5.82
N VAL A 38 -9.26 3.12 -6.90
CA VAL A 38 -7.82 2.88 -6.81
C VAL A 38 -7.11 4.02 -6.08
N ASP A 39 -7.47 5.27 -6.33
CA ASP A 39 -6.89 6.41 -5.58
C ASP A 39 -7.16 6.32 -4.07
N ARG A 40 -8.37 5.90 -3.68
CA ARG A 40 -8.71 5.66 -2.27
C ARG A 40 -7.91 4.50 -1.68
N ILE A 41 -7.72 3.43 -2.43
CA ILE A 41 -6.88 2.29 -2.03
C ILE A 41 -5.43 2.75 -1.81
N LEU A 42 -4.86 3.50 -2.76
CA LEU A 42 -3.49 4.02 -2.68
C LEU A 42 -3.31 4.96 -1.48
N ALA A 43 -4.31 5.78 -1.15
CA ALA A 43 -4.27 6.61 0.06
C ALA A 43 -4.22 5.77 1.35
N SER A 44 -5.04 4.71 1.44
CA SER A 44 -5.01 3.79 2.59
C SER A 44 -3.69 3.03 2.68
N ILE A 45 -3.13 2.59 1.54
CA ILE A 45 -1.81 1.94 1.48
C ILE A 45 -0.73 2.90 1.98
N LYS A 46 -0.80 4.19 1.60
CA LYS A 46 0.17 5.19 2.08
C LYS A 46 0.15 5.35 3.60
N MET A 47 -1.03 5.29 4.20
CA MET A 47 -1.14 5.28 5.67
C MET A 47 -0.52 4.03 6.30
N LEU A 48 -0.71 2.86 5.69
CA LEU A 48 -0.08 1.62 6.15
C LEU A 48 1.45 1.68 6.04
N GLU A 49 1.99 2.24 4.94
CA GLU A 49 3.42 2.48 4.80
C GLU A 49 3.96 3.32 5.95
N ILE A 50 3.30 4.44 6.28
CA ILE A 50 3.69 5.32 7.40
C ILE A 50 3.64 4.54 8.72
N ASN A 51 2.53 3.83 8.99
CA ASN A 51 2.36 3.08 10.23
C ASN A 51 3.44 2.00 10.44
N ILE A 52 3.94 1.39 9.36
CA ILE A 52 5.00 0.38 9.42
C ILE A 52 6.40 1.03 9.48
N SER A 53 6.65 2.09 8.70
CA SER A 53 7.91 2.85 8.75
C SER A 53 8.18 3.44 10.13
N ASP A 54 7.16 3.97 10.80
CA ASP A 54 7.23 4.49 12.17
C ASP A 54 7.68 3.40 13.16
N ILE A 55 7.21 2.16 12.98
CA ILE A 55 7.58 1.01 13.81
C ILE A 55 9.01 0.54 13.52
N LEU A 56 9.46 0.61 12.26
CA LEU A 56 10.83 0.24 11.86
C LEU A 56 11.87 1.30 12.24
N GLY A 57 11.44 2.51 12.63
CA GLY A 57 12.35 3.63 12.91
C GLY A 57 13.04 4.16 11.64
N ILE A 58 12.43 3.96 10.48
CA ILE A 58 12.93 4.43 9.18
C ILE A 58 12.10 5.66 8.81
N VAL A 59 12.58 6.84 9.22
CA VAL A 59 12.05 8.16 8.81
C VAL A 59 13.04 8.82 7.86
#